data_AF-A0A2V6H664-F1
#
_entry.id   AF-A0A2V6H664-F1
#
_cell.length_a   1.000
_cell.length_b   1.000
_cell.length_c   1.000
_cell.angle_alpha   90.00
_cell.angle_beta   90.00
_cell.angle_gamma   90.00
#
_symmetry.space_group_name_H-M   'P 1'
#
loop_
_entity.id
_entity.type
_entity.pdbx_description
1 polymer ?
#
loop_
_entity_poly.entity_id
_entity_poly.type
_entity_poly.pdbx_seq_one_letter_code
_entity_poly.pdbx_strand_id
1 'polypeptide(L)'
;MEAVRLFKSLDRDQRNTFVACFLGWALDAFDFFLLTFVITVMARDFGTSVAKLSYAITLTLAMRPVGAFIFGLLGDRFGRRIPLMI
;
A
#
# COMPACT_ATOMS: atom_id res chain seq x y z
N MET A 1 18.00 11.22 -18.59
CA MET A 1 17.49 12.58 -18.89
C MET A 1 16.06 12.62 -19.43
N GLU A 2 15.40 11.48 -19.69
CA GLU A 2 13.98 11.45 -20.11
C GLU A 2 12.99 11.61 -18.95
N ALA A 3 13.25 10.99 -17.79
CA ALA A 3 12.36 11.04 -16.64
C ALA A 3 12.05 12.49 -16.17
N VAL A 4 13.05 13.38 -16.22
CA VAL A 4 12.91 14.79 -15.83
C VAL A 4 12.10 15.60 -16.87
N ARG A 5 12.19 15.25 -18.16
CA ARG A 5 11.36 15.85 -19.21
C ARG A 5 9.90 15.41 -19.08
N LEU A 6 9.68 14.12 -18.83
CA LEU A 6 8.34 13.56 -18.60
C LEU A 6 7.66 14.23 -17.40
N PHE A 7 8.41 14.48 -16.32
CA PHE A 7 7.90 15.14 -15.13
C PHE A 7 7.53 16.61 -15.35
N LYS A 8 8.23 17.29 -16.26
CA LYS A 8 7.95 18.69 -16.65
C LYS A 8 6.80 18.83 -17.64
N SER A 9 6.45 17.77 -18.39
CA SER A 9 5.29 17.76 -19.29
C SER A 9 3.98 17.36 -18.60
N LEU A 10 4.01 16.99 -17.32
CA LEU A 10 2.82 16.61 -16.55
C LEU A 10 2.12 17.85 -15.97
N ASP A 11 0.80 17.86 -16.07
CA ASP A 11 -0.05 18.90 -15.50
C ASP A 11 0.01 18.90 -13.96
N ARG A 12 -0.40 20.00 -13.32
CA ARG A 12 -0.30 20.18 -11.85
C ARG A 12 -1.05 19.08 -11.10
N ASP A 13 -2.19 18.66 -11.63
CA ASP A 13 -3.00 17.57 -11.09
C ASP A 13 -2.30 16.22 -11.22
N GLN A 14 -1.65 15.94 -12.36
CA GLN A 14 -0.93 14.68 -12.56
C GLN A 14 0.28 14.54 -11.63
N ARG A 15 0.99 15.65 -11.35
CA ARG A 15 2.08 15.67 -10.37
C ARG A 15 1.56 15.42 -8.96
N ASN A 16 0.44 16.01 -8.59
CA ASN A 16 -0.18 15.78 -7.27
C ASN A 16 -0.65 14.32 -7.11
N THR A 17 -1.29 13.73 -8.12
CA THR A 17 -1.68 12.31 -8.10
C THR A 17 -0.46 11.40 -7.98
N PHE A 18 0.62 11.67 -8.72
CA PHE A 18 1.84 10.88 -8.62
C PHE A 18 2.44 10.92 -7.21
N VAL A 19 2.55 12.11 -6.62
CA VAL A 19 3.08 12.27 -5.26
C VAL A 19 2.16 11.60 -4.25
N ALA A 20 0.84 11.73 -4.38
CA ALA A 20 -0.12 11.06 -3.50
C ALA A 20 0.01 9.53 -3.56
N CYS A 21 0.06 8.94 -4.76
CA CYS A 21 0.27 7.50 -4.93
C CYS A 21 1.62 7.05 -4.37
N PHE A 22 2.68 7.82 -4.59
CA PHE A 22 4.01 7.52 -4.08
C PHE A 22 4.08 7.57 -2.55
N LEU A 23 3.49 8.59 -1.94
CA LEU A 23 3.42 8.72 -0.48
C LEU A 23 2.54 7.64 0.14
N GLY A 24 1.41 7.29 -0.49
CA GLY A 24 0.56 6.17 -0.04
C GLY A 24 1.31 4.85 -0.06
N TRP A 25 2.06 4.57 -1.13
CA TRP A 25 2.89 3.36 -1.21
C TRP A 25 4.03 3.38 -0.17
N ALA A 26 4.66 4.53 0.05
CA ALA A 26 5.72 4.67 1.05
C ALA A 26 5.18 4.46 2.49
N LEU A 27 3.98 4.97 2.79
CA LEU A 27 3.33 4.78 4.09
C LEU A 27 3.00 3.30 4.35
N ASP A 28 2.49 2.59 3.34
CA ASP A 28 2.21 1.15 3.43
C ASP A 28 3.49 0.33 3.67
N ALA A 29 4.58 0.66 2.97
CA ALA A 29 5.87 0.02 3.20
C ALA A 29 6.41 0.31 4.60
N PHE A 30 6.29 1.55 5.08
CA PHE A 30 6.69 1.96 6.43
C PHE A 30 5.96 1.17 7.52
N ASP A 31 4.63 1.00 7.39
CA ASP A 31 3.83 0.24 8.35
C ASP A 31 4.26 -1.23 8.39
N PHE A 32 4.49 -1.85 7.23
CA PHE A 32 5.00 -3.23 7.16
C PHE A 32 6.35 -3.41 7.87
N PHE A 33 7.27 -2.44 7.74
CA PHE A 33 8.55 -2.48 8.45
C PHE A 33 8.37 -2.32 9.96
N LEU A 34 7.55 -1.37 10.41
CA LEU A 34 7.24 -1.19 11.83
C LEU A 34 6.69 -2.47 12.45
N LEU A 35 5.73 -3.11 11.77
CA LEU A 35 5.09 -4.33 12.22
C LEU A 35 6.12 -5.48 12.30
N THR A 36 7.04 -5.56 11.35
CA THR A 36 8.15 -6.53 11.37
C THR A 36 9.11 -6.30 12.54
N PHE A 37 9.41 -5.05 12.93
CA PHE A 37 10.27 -4.77 14.08
C PHE A 37 9.60 -5.12 15.42
N VAL A 38 8.29 -4.85 15.54
CA VAL A 38 7.54 -5.03 16.80
C VAL A 38 6.99 -6.45 16.96
N ILE A 39 7.05 -7.29 15.91
CA ILE A 39 6.49 -8.66 15.91
C ILE A 39 6.95 -9.52 17.10
N THR A 40 8.18 -9.31 17.58
CA THR A 40 8.76 -10.06 18.71
C THR A 40 8.15 -9.66 20.06
N VAL A 41 7.82 -8.37 20.23
CA VAL A 41 7.13 -7.85 21.41
C VAL A 41 5.66 -8.26 21.37
N MET A 42 5.00 -8.12 20.22
CA MET A 42 3.63 -8.61 20.04
C MET A 42 3.48 -10.11 20.31
N ALA A 43 4.45 -10.92 19.88
CA ALA A 43 4.46 -12.35 20.15
C ALA A 43 4.51 -12.65 21.66
N ARG A 44 5.27 -11.86 22.43
CA ARG A 44 5.34 -11.97 23.90
C ARG A 44 4.02 -11.56 24.55
N ASP A 45 3.44 -10.43 24.14
CA ASP A 45 2.20 -9.90 24.73
C ASP A 45 0.98 -10.78 24.45
N PHE A 46 0.88 -11.35 23.25
CA PHE A 46 -0.21 -12.26 22.87
C PHE A 46 0.06 -13.73 23.26
N GLY A 47 1.22 -14.04 23.86
CA GLY A 47 1.58 -15.41 24.26
C GLY A 47 1.64 -16.41 23.10
N THR A 48 2.00 -15.94 21.90
CA THR A 48 1.98 -16.71 20.65
C THR A 48 3.36 -16.73 19.99
N SER A 49 3.61 -17.66 19.06
CA SER A 49 4.90 -17.75 18.39
C SER A 49 5.03 -16.69 17.28
N VAL A 50 6.26 -16.20 17.11
CA VAL A 50 6.61 -15.28 16.00
C VAL A 50 6.24 -15.87 14.64
N ALA A 51 6.34 -17.21 14.49
CA ALA A 51 5.94 -17.91 13.28
C ALA A 51 4.44 -17.78 12.98
N LYS A 52 3.56 -17.85 13.99
CA LYS A 52 2.11 -17.66 13.80
C LYS A 52 1.77 -16.22 13.42
N LEU A 53 2.40 -15.21 14.04
CA LEU A 53 2.20 -13.82 13.63
C LEU A 53 2.70 -13.58 12.20
N SER A 54 3.89 -14.08 11.85
CA SER A 54 4.46 -13.93 10.51
C SER A 54 3.56 -14.57 9.45
N TYR A 55 2.94 -15.70 9.77
CA TYR A 55 1.95 -16.33 8.90
C TYR A 55 0.67 -15.49 8.75
N ALA A 56 0.17 -14.92 9.85
CA ALA A 56 -1.00 -14.03 9.80
C ALA A 56 -0.73 -12.78 8.94
N ILE A 57 0.44 -12.14 9.12
CA ILE A 57 0.89 -11.01 8.32
C ILE A 57 0.97 -11.41 6.84
N THR A 58 1.60 -12.55 6.54
CA THR A 58 1.70 -13.07 5.16
C THR A 58 0.32 -13.27 4.53
N LEU A 59 -0.65 -13.79 5.31
CA LEU A 59 -2.03 -13.96 4.85
C LEU A 59 -2.72 -12.61 4.59
N THR A 60 -2.50 -11.61 5.44
CA THR A 60 -2.98 -10.23 5.22
C THR A 60 -2.38 -9.62 3.96
N LEU A 61 -1.07 -9.81 3.71
CA LEU A 61 -0.45 -9.38 2.46
C LEU A 61 -0.97 -10.16 1.24
N ALA A 62 -1.28 -11.45 1.39
CA ALA A 62 -1.87 -12.26 0.33
C ALA A 62 -3.31 -11.85 -0.03
N MET A 63 -4.00 -11.07 0.81
CA MET A 63 -5.27 -10.45 0.48
C MET A 63 -5.12 -9.19 -0.41
N ARG A 64 -3.92 -8.64 -0.57
CA ARG A 64 -3.68 -7.43 -1.40
C ARG A 64 -4.12 -7.59 -2.86
N PRO A 65 -3.87 -8.71 -3.56
CA PRO A 65 -4.38 -8.94 -4.91
C PRO A 65 -5.92 -9.00 -4.96
N VAL A 66 -6.56 -9.51 -3.91
CA VAL A 66 -8.02 -9.55 -3.80
C VAL A 66 -8.58 -8.13 -3.67
N GLY A 67 -7.95 -7.30 -2.82
CA GLY A 67 -8.24 -5.87 -2.75
C GLY A 67 -8.03 -5.20 -4.10
N ALA A 68 -6.87 -5.39 -4.73
CA ALA A 68 -6.56 -4.80 -6.04
C ALA A 68 -7.55 -5.20 -7.14
N PHE A 69 -8.05 -6.44 -7.11
CA PHE A 69 -9.09 -6.90 -8.05
C PHE A 69 -10.42 -6.18 -7.81
N ILE A 70 -10.85 -6.04 -6.55
CA ILE A 70 -12.09 -5.35 -6.18
C ILE A 70 -11.99 -3.85 -6.50
N PHE A 71 -10.92 -3.18 -6.07
CA PHE A 71 -10.69 -1.75 -6.32
C PHE A 71 -10.41 -1.46 -7.81
N GLY A 72 -9.81 -2.40 -8.55
CA GLY A 72 -9.66 -2.33 -10.00
C GLY A 72 -11.00 -2.36 -10.73
N LEU A 73 -11.89 -3.30 -10.36
CA LEU A 73 -13.25 -3.37 -10.90
C LEU A 73 -14.08 -2.13 -10.56
N LEU A 74 -13.94 -1.61 -9.34
CA LEU A 74 -14.56 -0.36 -8.91
C LEU A 74 -14.04 0.84 -9.70
N GLY A 75 -12.74 0.88 -10.01
CA GLY A 75 -12.14 1.92 -10.83
C GLY A 75 -12.61 1.94 -12.27
N ASP A 76 -12.85 0.76 -12.85
CA ASP A 76 -13.39 0.62 -14.20
C ASP A 76 -14.88 1.02 -14.28
N ARG A 77 -15.65 0.79 -13.21
CA ARG A 77 -17.11 1.02 -13.22
C ARG A 77 -17.56 2.37 -12.68
N PHE A 78 -16.85 2.96 -11.72
CA PHE A 78 -17.23 4.21 -11.03
C PHE A 78 -16.33 5.41 -11.36
N GLY A 79 -15.28 5.20 -12.18
CA GLY A 79 -14.33 6.24 -12.55
C GLY A 79 -13.22 6.43 -11.51
N ARG A 80 -11.97 6.54 -12.01
CA ARG A 80 -10.69 6.57 -11.26
C ARG A 80 -10.59 7.47 -10.02
N ARG A 81 -11.51 8.42 -9.80
CA ARG A 81 -11.46 9.34 -8.64
C ARG A 81 -11.88 8.69 -7.32
N ILE A 82 -12.88 7.82 -7.34
CA ILE A 82 -13.42 7.20 -6.11
C ILE A 82 -12.46 6.15 -5.51
N PRO A 83 -11.86 5.23 -6.30
CA PRO A 83 -10.91 4.26 -5.75
C PRO A 83 -9.59 4.86 -5.25
N LEU A 84 -9.29 6.12 -5.58
CA LEU A 84 -8.10 6.83 -5.11
C LEU A 84 -8.34 7.59 -3.80
N MET A 85 -9.61 7.79 -3.39
CA MET A 85 -9.98 8.54 -2.18
C MET A 85 -10.50 7.66 -1.02
N ILE A 86 -10.86 6.40 -1.28
CA ILE A 86 -11.31 5.40 -0.28
C ILE A 86 -10.16 4.45 0.00
#